data_AF-A0A6J2JDJ2-F1
#
_entry.id   AF-A0A6J2JDJ2-F1
#
_cell.length_a   1.000
_cell.length_b   1.000
_cell.length_c   1.000
_cell.angle_alpha   90.00
_cell.angle_beta   90.00
_cell.angle_gamma   90.00
#
_symmetry.space_group_name_H-M   'P 1'
#
loop_
_entity.id
_entity.type
_entity.pdbx_description
1 polymer ?
#
loop_
_entity_poly.entity_id
_entity_poly.type
_entity_poly.pdbx_seq_one_letter_code
_entity_poly.pdbx_strand_id
1 'polypeptide(L)'
;MSLVELQYGIEKPHNIGAQLQKCQPYSLLIYIYFYCQSSENPGEATAPLLPYLVEHVLRLPKGFKPPPHIIKALWLVFAMATISNGTLDSLEERVYLEKAIDRFIVMLQPDPSVYYTHNPALLLWAFTSLRIPDYVKLHVLSQWLLIEDSFPTELTTEPTLPQLLLNVLVHNKDSTIVENCVKALRMYVENEGSIEIADLVWSMLPDVLSKALIDECCLESNVCYLLDFATSALPSELDQTGCVKTAVLLSALYSNNDSDYDCRYEYACLKLCLYLLGLANNQNDNRVLLTYVNREGFLPRVLLATNSRDDKVACASLQLLSYIVHYFNKNNYQPKTLLQIESNFIINSLRKDCNNERGASLLQLVYMVLNSGVNSPLSLAHEPGPCEPQQWSALRALMLRVQLMLCSRESKTQTSAGWKTLSTIFKHAIVTKNDTKLVAILTSQPWTHVLIQFQLTQNTTIEFLTFVQNWLTLLKITLKKSQDEKKIHPNRQSLVIKTLLMIKKNTVDEDDLKEINNKVLVVVKDILEESKVRIRKN
;
A
#
# COMPACT_ATOMS: atom_id res chain seq x y z
N MET A 1 -45.60 41.93 -13.77
CA MET A 1 -45.64 41.08 -14.97
C MET A 1 -46.59 39.94 -14.69
N SER A 2 -47.47 39.62 -15.65
CA SER A 2 -48.29 38.42 -15.59
C SER A 2 -47.47 37.17 -15.96
N LEU A 3 -47.88 35.98 -15.51
CA LEU A 3 -47.22 34.71 -15.86
C LEU A 3 -47.15 34.46 -17.37
N VAL A 4 -48.14 34.96 -18.10
CA VAL A 4 -48.23 34.88 -19.57
C VAL A 4 -47.18 35.77 -20.24
N GLU A 5 -46.93 36.97 -19.73
CA GLU A 5 -45.86 37.86 -20.23
C GLU A 5 -44.45 37.29 -19.98
N LEU A 6 -44.28 36.57 -18.88
CA LEU A 6 -43.01 35.91 -18.54
C LEU A 6 -42.72 34.71 -19.45
N GLN A 7 -43.74 33.92 -19.79
CA GLN A 7 -43.64 32.80 -20.72
C GLN A 7 -43.32 33.27 -22.16
N TYR A 8 -44.01 34.30 -22.65
CA TYR A 8 -43.69 34.94 -23.94
C TYR A 8 -42.33 35.66 -23.96
N GLY A 9 -41.83 36.07 -22.78
CA GLY A 9 -40.53 36.72 -22.64
C GLY A 9 -39.36 35.76 -22.90
N ILE A 10 -39.49 34.48 -22.52
CA ILE A 10 -38.44 33.47 -22.71
C ILE A 10 -38.19 33.20 -24.20
N GLU A 11 -39.22 33.33 -25.03
CA GLU A 11 -39.12 33.26 -26.50
C GLU A 11 -38.42 34.48 -27.13
N LYS A 12 -38.22 35.56 -26.36
CA LYS A 12 -37.58 36.82 -26.80
C LYS A 12 -36.59 37.35 -25.75
N PRO A 13 -35.41 36.71 -25.60
CA PRO A 13 -34.50 36.95 -24.47
C PRO A 13 -33.96 38.40 -24.39
N HIS A 14 -33.88 39.14 -25.51
CA HIS A 14 -33.50 40.56 -25.50
C HIS A 14 -34.49 41.45 -24.72
N ASN A 15 -35.79 41.13 -24.75
CA ASN A 15 -36.82 41.88 -24.00
C ASN A 15 -36.73 41.61 -22.50
N ILE A 16 -36.39 40.37 -22.12
CA ILE A 16 -36.10 39.99 -20.72
C ILE A 16 -34.84 40.70 -20.24
N GLY A 17 -33.78 40.73 -21.05
CA GLY A 17 -32.52 41.42 -20.75
C GLY A 17 -32.72 42.89 -20.39
N ALA A 18 -33.49 43.63 -21.19
CA ALA A 18 -33.82 45.03 -20.92
C ALA A 18 -34.63 45.22 -19.61
N GLN A 19 -35.43 44.22 -19.21
CA GLN A 19 -36.18 44.26 -17.95
C GLN A 19 -35.30 43.95 -16.73
N LEU A 20 -34.25 43.15 -16.88
CA LEU A 20 -33.24 42.91 -15.83
C LEU A 20 -32.47 44.20 -15.46
N GLN A 21 -32.45 45.20 -16.34
CA GLN A 21 -31.83 46.50 -16.08
C GLN A 21 -32.70 47.47 -15.26
N LYS A 22 -33.98 47.14 -14.98
CA LYS A 22 -34.88 47.98 -14.16
C LYS A 22 -34.57 47.86 -12.67
N CYS A 23 -35.02 48.82 -11.85
CA CYS A 23 -34.85 48.76 -10.40
C CYS A 23 -35.56 47.52 -9.83
N GLN A 24 -34.81 46.60 -9.23
CA GLN A 24 -35.27 45.37 -8.56
C GLN A 24 -36.02 44.35 -9.46
N PRO A 25 -35.33 43.66 -10.39
CA PRO A 25 -35.94 42.66 -11.27
C PRO A 25 -36.16 41.30 -10.57
N TYR A 26 -36.43 41.30 -9.26
CA TYR A 26 -36.42 40.11 -8.41
C TYR A 26 -37.43 39.05 -8.83
N SER A 27 -38.65 39.47 -9.18
CA SER A 27 -39.69 38.53 -9.67
C SER A 27 -39.29 37.85 -10.97
N LEU A 28 -38.58 38.57 -11.85
CA LEU A 28 -38.09 38.05 -13.12
C LEU A 28 -36.93 37.07 -12.91
N LEU A 29 -35.97 37.40 -12.03
CA LEU A 29 -34.88 36.50 -11.67
C LEU A 29 -35.38 35.19 -11.04
N ILE A 30 -36.38 35.27 -10.15
CA ILE A 30 -36.99 34.07 -9.54
C ILE A 30 -37.70 33.23 -10.60
N TYR A 31 -38.40 33.85 -11.55
CA TYR A 31 -39.04 33.13 -12.64
C TYR A 31 -38.04 32.38 -13.53
N ILE A 32 -36.96 33.06 -13.96
CA ILE A 32 -35.90 32.43 -14.76
C ILE A 32 -35.20 31.33 -13.97
N TYR A 33 -34.99 31.52 -12.66
CA TYR A 33 -34.44 30.49 -11.79
C TYR A 33 -35.27 29.20 -11.81
N PHE A 34 -36.60 29.28 -11.67
CA PHE A 34 -37.45 28.09 -11.77
C PHE A 34 -37.44 27.49 -13.17
N TYR A 35 -37.42 28.32 -14.21
CA TYR A 35 -37.27 27.83 -15.59
C TYR A 35 -35.97 27.05 -15.78
N CYS A 36 -34.84 27.50 -15.22
CA CYS A 36 -33.57 26.79 -15.26
C CYS A 36 -33.61 25.42 -14.57
N GLN A 37 -34.52 25.23 -13.60
CA GLN A 37 -34.67 23.96 -12.89
C GLN A 37 -35.64 22.99 -13.56
N SER A 38 -36.61 23.50 -14.32
CA SER A 38 -37.72 22.70 -14.87
C SER A 38 -37.64 22.44 -16.38
N SER A 39 -36.81 23.18 -17.11
CA SER A 39 -36.68 23.07 -18.57
C SER A 39 -35.64 22.02 -18.98
N GLU A 40 -35.84 21.36 -20.12
CA GLU A 40 -34.88 20.41 -20.70
C GLU A 40 -33.67 21.12 -21.32
N ASN A 41 -33.87 22.30 -21.95
CA ASN A 41 -32.81 23.10 -22.59
C ASN A 41 -32.77 24.55 -22.08
N PRO A 42 -32.51 24.79 -20.79
CA PRO A 42 -32.46 26.14 -20.20
C PRO A 42 -31.34 27.02 -20.76
N GLY A 43 -30.30 26.43 -21.37
CA GLY A 43 -29.16 27.14 -21.95
C GLY A 43 -29.54 28.08 -23.10
N GLU A 44 -30.48 27.68 -23.96
CA GLU A 44 -30.91 28.45 -25.13
C GLU A 44 -31.53 29.81 -24.75
N ALA A 45 -32.29 29.82 -23.65
CA ALA A 45 -32.93 31.03 -23.14
C ALA A 45 -31.99 31.88 -22.27
N THR A 46 -31.03 31.26 -21.59
CA THR A 46 -30.16 31.94 -20.62
C THR A 46 -28.88 32.50 -21.24
N ALA A 47 -28.30 31.85 -22.26
CA ALA A 47 -27.09 32.35 -22.92
C ALA A 47 -27.25 33.81 -23.41
N PRO A 48 -28.32 34.22 -24.10
CA PRO A 48 -28.45 35.60 -24.59
C PRO A 48 -28.65 36.65 -23.48
N LEU A 49 -28.86 36.22 -22.22
CA LEU A 49 -29.03 37.10 -21.06
C LEU A 49 -27.70 37.51 -20.42
N LEU A 50 -26.59 36.85 -20.73
CA LEU A 50 -25.30 37.09 -20.05
C LEU A 50 -24.85 38.56 -20.07
N PRO A 51 -24.92 39.32 -21.19
CA PRO A 51 -24.50 40.72 -21.19
C PRO A 51 -25.32 41.57 -20.21
N TYR A 52 -26.64 41.31 -20.14
CA TYR A 52 -27.55 42.02 -19.24
C TYR A 52 -27.32 41.65 -17.77
N LEU A 53 -26.97 40.39 -17.49
CA LEU A 53 -26.65 39.93 -16.15
C LEU A 53 -25.32 40.51 -15.65
N VAL A 54 -24.29 40.54 -16.50
CA VAL A 54 -23.00 41.18 -16.22
C VAL A 54 -23.20 42.64 -15.87
N GLU A 55 -23.95 43.36 -16.71
CA GLU A 55 -24.24 44.77 -16.46
C GLU A 55 -25.06 44.97 -15.17
N HIS A 56 -26.06 44.12 -14.91
CA HIS A 56 -26.84 44.15 -13.68
C HIS A 56 -25.94 44.03 -12.44
N VAL A 57 -25.05 43.03 -12.40
CA VAL A 57 -24.12 42.79 -11.29
C VAL A 57 -23.16 43.98 -11.10
N LEU A 58 -22.68 44.57 -12.19
CA LEU A 58 -21.77 45.71 -12.16
C LEU A 58 -22.43 47.05 -11.79
N ARG A 59 -23.75 47.20 -12.04
CA ARG A 59 -24.53 48.37 -11.65
C ARG A 59 -24.96 48.37 -10.18
N LEU A 60 -24.97 47.21 -9.52
CA LEU A 60 -25.29 47.15 -8.09
C LEU A 60 -24.30 48.02 -7.27
N PRO A 61 -24.78 48.77 -6.25
CA PRO A 61 -23.90 49.58 -5.40
C PRO A 61 -22.83 48.71 -4.72
N LYS A 62 -21.60 49.24 -4.61
CA LYS A 62 -20.52 48.53 -3.90
C LYS A 62 -20.93 48.32 -2.44
N GLY A 63 -20.90 47.07 -1.97
CA GLY A 63 -21.29 46.70 -0.60
C GLY A 63 -22.79 46.41 -0.40
N PHE A 64 -23.63 46.62 -1.41
CA PHE A 64 -25.03 46.19 -1.36
C PHE A 64 -25.12 44.67 -1.58
N LYS A 65 -25.71 43.95 -0.62
CA LYS A 65 -26.04 42.53 -0.76
C LYS A 65 -27.55 42.36 -0.96
N PRO A 66 -28.00 41.81 -2.11
CA PRO A 66 -29.40 41.45 -2.30
C PRO A 66 -29.88 40.43 -1.26
N PRO A 67 -31.20 40.24 -1.09
CA PRO A 67 -31.74 39.19 -0.24
C PRO A 67 -31.22 37.79 -0.64
N PRO A 68 -31.05 36.84 0.31
CA PRO A 68 -30.48 35.52 0.05
C PRO A 68 -31.11 34.72 -1.09
N HIS A 69 -32.44 34.75 -1.20
CA HIS A 69 -33.16 34.05 -2.26
C HIS A 69 -32.91 34.66 -3.66
N ILE A 70 -32.58 35.95 -3.72
CA ILE A 70 -32.18 36.63 -4.97
C ILE A 70 -30.74 36.29 -5.32
N ILE A 71 -29.83 36.23 -4.34
CA ILE A 71 -28.45 35.79 -4.58
C ILE A 71 -28.45 34.36 -5.12
N LYS A 72 -29.23 33.46 -4.51
CA LYS A 72 -29.44 32.09 -4.97
C LYS A 72 -29.96 32.01 -6.41
N ALA A 73 -31.03 32.75 -6.72
CA ALA A 73 -31.60 32.79 -8.07
C ALA A 73 -30.60 33.34 -9.09
N LEU A 74 -29.95 34.47 -8.75
CA LEU A 74 -28.98 35.12 -9.61
C LEU A 74 -27.77 34.24 -9.87
N TRP A 75 -27.30 33.46 -8.88
CA TRP A 75 -26.15 32.57 -9.04
C TRP A 75 -26.39 31.49 -10.09
N LEU A 76 -27.51 30.77 -9.98
CA LEU A 76 -27.85 29.73 -10.94
C LEU A 76 -28.03 30.31 -12.35
N VAL A 77 -28.79 31.39 -12.48
CA VAL A 77 -29.06 32.01 -13.79
C VAL A 77 -27.77 32.54 -14.42
N PHE A 78 -26.88 33.15 -13.63
CA PHE A 78 -25.58 33.62 -14.08
C PHE A 78 -24.66 32.47 -14.49
N ALA A 79 -24.61 31.39 -13.71
CA ALA A 79 -23.82 30.20 -14.03
C ALA A 79 -24.27 29.53 -15.33
N MET A 80 -25.57 29.29 -15.48
CA MET A 80 -26.18 28.76 -16.70
C MET A 80 -25.86 29.62 -17.92
N ALA A 81 -26.08 30.93 -17.83
CA ALA A 81 -25.80 31.88 -18.91
C ALA A 81 -24.31 31.94 -19.27
N THR A 82 -23.42 31.75 -18.31
CA THR A 82 -21.97 31.76 -18.53
C THR A 82 -21.52 30.49 -19.24
N ILE A 83 -22.01 29.32 -18.82
CA ILE A 83 -21.62 28.02 -19.43
C ILE A 83 -22.21 27.86 -20.83
N SER A 84 -23.46 28.27 -21.02
CA SER A 84 -24.15 28.14 -22.30
C SER A 84 -23.66 29.13 -23.37
N ASN A 85 -22.85 30.14 -23.00
CA ASN A 85 -22.20 31.02 -23.96
C ASN A 85 -20.85 30.44 -24.41
N GLY A 86 -20.84 29.88 -25.62
CA GLY A 86 -19.67 29.19 -26.18
C GLY A 86 -18.46 30.07 -26.52
N THR A 87 -18.63 31.36 -26.79
CA THR A 87 -17.52 32.29 -27.08
C THR A 87 -17.88 33.73 -26.74
N LEU A 88 -16.98 34.43 -26.03
CA LEU A 88 -16.99 35.88 -25.93
C LEU A 88 -16.13 36.45 -27.06
N ASP A 89 -16.77 37.22 -27.94
CA ASP A 89 -16.21 37.69 -29.21
C ASP A 89 -15.20 38.83 -29.04
N SER A 90 -15.26 39.56 -27.91
CA SER A 90 -14.35 40.68 -27.62
C SER A 90 -13.58 40.53 -26.30
N LEU A 91 -12.38 41.13 -26.24
CA LEU A 91 -11.57 41.21 -25.02
C LEU A 91 -12.27 42.04 -23.92
N GLU A 92 -13.01 43.08 -24.31
CA GLU A 92 -13.73 43.94 -23.36
C GLU A 92 -14.83 43.17 -22.62
N GLU A 93 -15.62 42.36 -23.32
CA GLU A 93 -16.66 41.51 -22.72
C GLU A 93 -16.08 40.52 -21.71
N ARG A 94 -14.89 39.96 -21.99
CA ARG A 94 -14.19 39.08 -21.04
C ARG A 94 -13.80 39.83 -19.76
N VAL A 95 -13.26 41.04 -19.89
CA VAL A 95 -12.89 41.87 -18.73
C VAL A 95 -14.11 42.25 -17.90
N TYR A 96 -15.25 42.56 -18.52
CA TYR A 96 -16.49 42.87 -17.81
C TYR A 96 -17.07 41.64 -17.11
N LEU A 97 -17.03 40.47 -17.76
CA LEU A 97 -17.45 39.21 -17.16
C LEU A 97 -16.59 38.89 -15.93
N GLU A 98 -15.27 38.99 -16.04
CA GLU A 98 -14.35 38.77 -14.93
C GLU A 98 -14.62 39.71 -13.74
N LYS A 99 -14.87 41.00 -13.99
CA LYS A 99 -15.27 41.95 -12.93
C LYS A 99 -16.61 41.61 -12.30
N ALA A 100 -17.55 41.08 -13.08
CA ALA A 100 -18.84 40.63 -12.56
C ALA A 100 -18.68 39.38 -11.69
N ILE A 101 -17.83 38.42 -12.09
CA ILE A 101 -17.46 37.25 -11.29
C ILE A 101 -16.87 37.68 -9.94
N ASP A 102 -15.91 38.61 -9.93
CA ASP A 102 -15.30 39.11 -8.70
C ASP A 102 -16.34 39.71 -7.74
N ARG A 103 -17.27 40.51 -8.27
CA ARG A 103 -18.37 41.05 -7.46
C ARG A 103 -19.30 39.96 -6.96
N PHE A 104 -19.56 38.94 -7.78
CA PHE A 104 -20.42 37.83 -7.43
C PHE A 104 -19.83 37.00 -6.28
N ILE A 105 -18.54 36.71 -6.33
CA ILE A 105 -17.80 36.02 -5.26
C ILE A 105 -17.91 36.78 -3.93
N VAL A 106 -17.83 38.11 -3.94
CA VAL A 106 -18.02 38.95 -2.74
C VAL A 106 -19.45 38.85 -2.20
N MET A 107 -20.46 38.66 -3.06
CA MET A 107 -21.85 38.45 -2.63
C MET A 107 -22.05 37.09 -1.95
N LEU A 108 -21.32 36.06 -2.37
CA LEU A 108 -21.39 34.71 -1.81
C LEU A 108 -20.73 34.56 -0.43
N GLN A 109 -19.94 35.54 0.01
CA GLN A 109 -19.34 35.53 1.36
C GLN A 109 -20.39 35.79 2.46
N PRO A 110 -20.21 35.25 3.68
CA PRO A 110 -19.06 34.46 4.14
C PRO A 110 -19.14 32.98 3.75
N ASP A 111 -20.32 32.45 3.47
CA ASP A 111 -20.55 31.03 3.22
C ASP A 111 -21.40 30.81 1.95
N PRO A 112 -20.79 30.34 0.84
CA PRO A 112 -21.49 30.04 -0.40
C PRO A 112 -22.56 28.93 -0.26
N SER A 113 -22.44 28.04 0.74
CA SER A 113 -23.33 26.88 0.88
C SER A 113 -24.79 27.29 1.09
N VAL A 114 -25.04 28.43 1.76
CA VAL A 114 -26.37 28.97 2.04
C VAL A 114 -27.15 29.30 0.75
N TYR A 115 -26.43 29.65 -0.31
CA TYR A 115 -27.02 30.05 -1.59
C TYR A 115 -27.01 28.92 -2.62
N TYR A 116 -26.47 27.75 -2.27
CA TYR A 116 -26.31 26.64 -3.19
C TYR A 116 -27.67 26.10 -3.67
N THR A 117 -27.68 25.73 -4.94
CA THR A 117 -28.78 25.02 -5.59
C THR A 117 -28.16 23.78 -6.23
N HIS A 118 -28.72 22.60 -5.99
CA HIS A 118 -28.19 21.40 -6.64
C HIS A 118 -28.50 21.45 -8.14
N ASN A 119 -27.49 21.80 -8.94
CA ASN A 119 -27.58 21.86 -10.40
C ASN A 119 -26.16 21.74 -11.02
N PRO A 120 -25.96 20.90 -12.05
CA PRO A 120 -24.64 20.69 -12.68
C PRO A 120 -23.95 21.96 -13.15
N ALA A 121 -24.70 22.98 -13.55
CA ALA A 121 -24.12 24.22 -14.02
C ALA A 121 -23.43 25.03 -12.92
N LEU A 122 -23.85 24.92 -11.66
CA LEU A 122 -23.11 25.58 -10.58
C LEU A 122 -21.77 24.90 -10.32
N LEU A 123 -21.73 23.57 -10.45
CA LEU A 123 -20.50 22.80 -10.38
C LEU A 123 -19.59 23.19 -11.56
N LEU A 124 -20.05 23.06 -12.81
CA LEU A 124 -19.28 23.43 -14.00
C LEU A 124 -18.78 24.88 -13.92
N TRP A 125 -19.63 25.82 -13.50
CA TRP A 125 -19.28 27.24 -13.40
C TRP A 125 -18.17 27.48 -12.39
N ALA A 126 -18.16 26.76 -11.27
CA ALA A 126 -17.08 26.89 -10.29
C ALA A 126 -15.70 26.54 -10.88
N PHE A 127 -15.67 25.68 -11.90
CA PHE A 127 -14.46 25.25 -12.60
C PHE A 127 -14.19 25.99 -13.91
N THR A 128 -15.13 26.76 -14.46
CA THR A 128 -14.94 27.42 -15.77
C THR A 128 -14.00 28.63 -15.77
N SER A 129 -13.67 29.22 -14.61
CA SER A 129 -12.81 30.42 -14.54
C SER A 129 -11.74 30.31 -13.45
N LEU A 130 -10.51 30.69 -13.82
CA LEU A 130 -9.36 30.80 -12.90
C LEU A 130 -9.55 31.86 -11.80
N ARG A 131 -10.46 32.84 -11.99
CA ARG A 131 -10.72 33.87 -10.97
C ARG A 131 -11.53 33.36 -9.79
N ILE A 132 -12.23 32.24 -9.95
CA ILE A 132 -13.04 31.67 -8.87
C ILE A 132 -12.09 31.08 -7.83
N PRO A 133 -12.10 31.59 -6.58
CA PRO A 133 -11.19 31.12 -5.55
C PRO A 133 -11.49 29.68 -5.16
N ASP A 134 -10.45 28.96 -4.75
CA ASP A 134 -10.56 27.55 -4.36
C ASP A 134 -11.52 27.32 -3.19
N TYR A 135 -11.69 28.29 -2.29
CA TYR A 135 -12.68 28.16 -1.21
C TYR A 135 -14.11 28.03 -1.76
N VAL A 136 -14.46 28.77 -2.83
CA VAL A 136 -15.78 28.66 -3.47
C VAL A 136 -15.93 27.30 -4.14
N LYS A 137 -14.89 26.86 -4.86
CA LYS A 137 -14.86 25.54 -5.51
C LYS A 137 -15.04 24.41 -4.48
N LEU A 138 -14.33 24.48 -3.36
CA LEU A 138 -14.44 23.52 -2.26
C LEU A 138 -15.85 23.46 -1.67
N HIS A 139 -16.49 24.61 -1.43
CA HIS A 139 -17.86 24.64 -0.93
C HIS A 139 -18.85 24.04 -1.92
N VAL A 140 -18.77 24.41 -3.21
CA VAL A 140 -19.64 23.87 -4.26
C VAL A 140 -19.44 22.36 -4.40
N LEU A 141 -18.19 21.90 -4.43
CA LEU A 141 -17.85 20.48 -4.54
C LEU A 141 -18.34 19.68 -3.32
N SER A 142 -18.19 20.22 -2.11
CA SER A 142 -18.70 19.57 -0.89
C SER A 142 -20.23 19.47 -0.91
N GLN A 143 -20.92 20.50 -1.38
CA GLN A 143 -22.39 20.49 -1.51
C GLN A 143 -22.87 19.56 -2.64
N TRP A 144 -22.09 19.38 -3.70
CA TRP A 144 -22.36 18.38 -4.73
C TRP A 144 -22.25 16.96 -4.17
N LEU A 145 -21.14 16.68 -3.47
CA LEU A 145 -20.85 15.36 -2.88
C LEU A 145 -21.77 14.97 -1.72
N LEU A 146 -22.51 15.91 -1.13
CA LEU A 146 -23.60 15.60 -0.20
C LEU A 146 -24.74 14.83 -0.86
N ILE A 147 -24.94 14.98 -2.17
CA ILE A 147 -26.11 14.47 -2.89
C ILE A 147 -25.70 13.42 -3.92
N GLU A 148 -24.62 13.67 -4.66
CA GLU A 148 -24.16 12.85 -5.79
C GLU A 148 -22.80 12.21 -5.49
N ASP A 149 -22.53 11.05 -6.10
CA ASP A 149 -21.24 10.33 -5.99
C ASP A 149 -20.43 10.31 -7.30
N SER A 150 -20.87 11.05 -8.32
CA SER A 150 -20.25 11.13 -9.64
C SER A 150 -20.13 12.56 -10.16
N PHE A 151 -19.32 12.76 -11.21
CA PHE A 151 -19.11 14.07 -11.84
C PHE A 151 -19.52 14.05 -13.32
N PRO A 152 -19.99 15.19 -13.85
CA PRO A 152 -20.05 15.42 -15.29
C PRO A 152 -18.71 15.13 -15.97
N THR A 153 -18.75 14.51 -17.15
CA THR A 153 -17.56 14.11 -17.92
C THR A 153 -16.67 15.28 -18.31
N GLU A 154 -17.21 16.49 -18.39
CA GLU A 154 -16.46 17.71 -18.70
C GLU A 154 -15.43 18.03 -17.62
N LEU A 155 -15.72 17.69 -16.36
CA LEU A 155 -14.86 18.01 -15.22
C LEU A 155 -13.72 17.01 -15.02
N THR A 156 -13.78 15.82 -15.60
CA THR A 156 -12.70 14.82 -15.44
C THR A 156 -11.39 15.28 -16.10
N THR A 157 -11.48 16.25 -17.01
CA THR A 157 -10.31 16.85 -17.68
C THR A 157 -9.71 18.03 -16.91
N GLU A 158 -10.34 18.50 -15.83
CA GLU A 158 -9.89 19.66 -15.07
C GLU A 158 -8.72 19.32 -14.12
N PRO A 159 -7.55 19.99 -14.23
CA PRO A 159 -6.35 19.64 -13.46
C PRO A 159 -6.47 19.99 -11.97
N THR A 160 -7.37 20.90 -11.60
CA THR A 160 -7.56 21.30 -10.19
C THR A 160 -8.51 20.39 -9.42
N LEU A 161 -9.31 19.58 -10.12
CA LEU A 161 -10.28 18.66 -9.52
C LEU A 161 -9.63 17.66 -8.53
N PRO A 162 -8.56 16.92 -8.86
CA PRO A 162 -7.99 15.94 -7.93
C PRO A 162 -7.47 16.58 -6.64
N GLN A 163 -6.85 17.75 -6.72
CA GLN A 163 -6.37 18.48 -5.54
C GLN A 163 -7.55 18.90 -4.63
N LEU A 164 -8.64 19.39 -5.22
CA LEU A 164 -9.83 19.80 -4.47
C LEU A 164 -10.54 18.60 -3.83
N LEU A 165 -10.62 17.46 -4.52
CA LEU A 165 -11.19 16.23 -3.96
C LEU A 165 -10.39 15.71 -2.77
N LEU A 166 -9.06 15.71 -2.88
CA LEU A 166 -8.21 15.30 -1.76
C LEU A 166 -8.32 16.28 -0.58
N ASN A 167 -8.44 17.58 -0.84
CA ASN A 167 -8.73 18.56 0.21
C ASN A 167 -10.08 18.32 0.88
N VAL A 168 -11.13 17.99 0.11
CA VAL A 168 -12.44 17.61 0.64
C VAL A 168 -12.31 16.37 1.53
N LEU A 169 -11.60 15.34 1.08
CA LEU A 169 -11.36 14.11 1.84
C LEU A 169 -10.64 14.38 3.16
N VAL A 170 -9.61 15.23 3.16
CA VAL A 170 -8.78 15.50 4.35
C VAL A 170 -9.50 16.38 5.37
N HIS A 171 -10.32 17.33 4.93
CA HIS A 171 -10.87 18.37 5.81
C HIS A 171 -12.34 18.20 6.20
N ASN A 172 -13.13 17.42 5.45
CA ASN A 172 -14.54 17.23 5.79
C ASN A 172 -14.74 16.16 6.87
N LYS A 173 -15.62 16.46 7.81
CA LYS A 173 -16.01 15.55 8.90
C LYS A 173 -17.31 14.79 8.62
N ASP A 174 -18.04 15.18 7.57
CA ASP A 174 -19.28 14.52 7.18
C ASP A 174 -18.99 13.19 6.47
N SER A 175 -19.46 12.09 7.04
CA SER A 175 -19.22 10.74 6.52
C SER A 175 -19.79 10.54 5.12
N THR A 176 -20.92 11.16 4.79
CA THR A 176 -21.56 11.00 3.48
C THR A 176 -20.73 11.68 2.39
N ILE A 177 -20.22 12.88 2.66
CA ILE A 177 -19.32 13.60 1.74
C ILE A 177 -18.06 12.78 1.52
N VAL A 178 -17.46 12.26 2.60
CA VAL A 178 -16.23 11.46 2.54
C VAL A 178 -16.44 10.20 1.69
N GLU A 179 -17.51 9.43 1.93
CA GLU A 179 -17.80 8.21 1.18
C GLU A 179 -18.00 8.49 -0.31
N ASN A 180 -18.79 9.51 -0.66
CA ASN A 180 -19.02 9.91 -2.05
C ASN A 180 -17.73 10.44 -2.69
N CYS A 181 -16.92 11.20 -1.96
CA CYS A 181 -15.61 11.67 -2.42
C CYS A 181 -14.67 10.50 -2.74
N VAL A 182 -14.64 9.46 -1.90
CA VAL A 182 -13.81 8.26 -2.12
C VAL A 182 -14.25 7.51 -3.37
N LYS A 183 -15.56 7.33 -3.58
CA LYS A 183 -16.08 6.71 -4.80
C LYS A 183 -15.70 7.51 -6.05
N ALA A 184 -15.87 8.82 -5.99
CA ALA A 184 -15.60 9.70 -7.11
C ALA A 184 -14.10 9.75 -7.46
N LEU A 185 -13.22 9.77 -6.44
CA LEU A 185 -11.77 9.64 -6.62
C LEU A 185 -11.38 8.29 -7.25
N ARG A 186 -12.02 7.17 -6.85
CA ARG A 186 -11.77 5.86 -7.47
C ARG A 186 -12.15 5.83 -8.94
N MET A 187 -13.31 6.38 -9.29
CA MET A 187 -13.71 6.51 -10.70
C MET A 187 -12.72 7.37 -11.50
N TYR A 188 -12.18 8.43 -10.91
CA TYR A 188 -11.18 9.26 -11.56
C TYR A 188 -9.84 8.51 -11.78
N VAL A 189 -9.38 7.75 -10.79
CA VAL A 189 -8.16 6.93 -10.89
C VAL A 189 -8.29 5.84 -11.95
N GLU A 190 -9.46 5.18 -12.05
CA GLU A 190 -9.72 4.14 -13.04
C GLU A 190 -9.67 4.66 -14.48
N ASN A 191 -10.01 5.93 -14.70
CA ASN A 191 -10.24 6.49 -16.03
C ASN A 191 -9.03 7.15 -16.70
N GLU A 192 -7.94 7.49 -15.98
CA GLU A 192 -6.59 7.87 -16.52
C GLU A 192 -5.71 8.61 -15.48
N GLY A 193 -6.27 9.12 -14.38
CA GLY A 193 -5.60 10.07 -13.46
C GLY A 193 -4.69 9.47 -12.37
N SER A 194 -4.20 8.25 -12.53
CA SER A 194 -3.52 7.52 -11.43
C SER A 194 -2.19 8.14 -10.98
N ILE A 195 -1.39 8.67 -11.91
CA ILE A 195 -0.05 9.21 -11.61
C ILE A 195 -0.15 10.59 -10.92
N GLU A 196 -0.99 11.48 -11.46
CA GLU A 196 -1.18 12.83 -10.91
C GLU A 196 -1.73 12.78 -9.48
N ILE A 197 -2.69 11.89 -9.23
CA ILE A 197 -3.21 11.66 -7.87
C ILE A 197 -2.13 11.07 -6.96
N ALA A 198 -1.28 10.17 -7.45
CA ALA A 198 -0.19 9.63 -6.64
C ALA A 198 0.72 10.73 -6.13
N ASP A 199 1.20 11.61 -7.02
CA ASP A 199 2.11 12.69 -6.65
C ASP A 199 1.46 13.66 -5.65
N LEU A 200 0.19 14.00 -5.86
CA LEU A 200 -0.58 14.84 -4.93
C LEU A 200 -0.75 14.18 -3.56
N VAL A 201 -1.21 12.93 -3.50
CA VAL A 201 -1.40 12.19 -2.26
C VAL A 201 -0.10 12.12 -1.47
N TRP A 202 1.00 11.76 -2.13
CA TRP A 202 2.31 11.65 -1.49
C TRP A 202 2.88 13.01 -1.04
N SER A 203 2.54 14.10 -1.71
CA SER A 203 2.90 15.46 -1.28
C SER A 203 2.16 15.91 -0.02
N MET A 204 0.88 15.54 0.13
CA MET A 204 0.04 15.91 1.29
C MET A 204 0.23 15.00 2.49
N LEU A 205 0.70 13.77 2.28
CA LEU A 205 0.77 12.73 3.29
C LEU A 205 1.54 13.16 4.56
N PRO A 206 2.73 13.81 4.49
CA PRO A 206 3.43 14.25 5.70
C PRO A 206 2.61 15.24 6.54
N ASP A 207 1.93 16.20 5.90
CA ASP A 207 1.16 17.22 6.60
C ASP A 207 -0.07 16.60 7.28
N VAL A 208 -0.77 15.70 6.59
CA VAL A 208 -1.92 14.97 7.15
C VAL A 208 -1.51 14.09 8.33
N LEU A 209 -0.43 13.33 8.20
CA LEU A 209 0.07 12.48 9.28
C LEU A 209 0.58 13.28 10.47
N SER A 210 1.18 14.45 10.24
CA SER A 210 1.63 15.34 11.31
C SER A 210 0.46 15.88 12.14
N LYS A 211 -0.65 16.26 11.48
CA LYS A 211 -1.88 16.68 12.18
C LYS A 211 -2.53 15.53 12.93
N ALA A 212 -2.59 14.35 12.32
CA ALA A 212 -3.11 13.15 12.97
C ALA A 212 -2.33 12.76 14.24
N LEU A 213 -1.02 13.04 14.30
CA LEU A 213 -0.22 12.85 15.51
C LEU A 213 -0.54 13.84 16.62
N ILE A 214 -0.92 15.08 16.26
CA ILE A 214 -1.21 16.14 17.22
C ILE A 214 -2.61 15.99 17.81
N ASP A 215 -3.58 15.60 16.99
CA ASP A 215 -4.99 15.67 17.37
C ASP A 215 -5.47 14.50 18.26
N GLU A 216 -4.64 13.45 18.49
CA GLU A 216 -4.76 12.28 19.43
C GLU A 216 -6.13 11.55 19.54
N CYS A 217 -7.20 12.08 18.97
CA CYS A 217 -8.58 11.66 19.13
C CYS A 217 -9.02 10.91 17.88
N CYS A 218 -8.72 9.60 17.85
CA CYS A 218 -9.08 8.66 16.80
C CYS A 218 -8.48 9.02 15.43
N LEU A 219 -7.76 8.09 14.82
CA LEU A 219 -7.47 8.19 13.39
C LEU A 219 -8.80 8.32 12.64
N GLU A 220 -9.09 9.52 12.14
CA GLU A 220 -10.27 9.77 11.34
C GLU A 220 -10.25 8.82 10.13
N SER A 221 -11.42 8.27 9.75
CA SER A 221 -11.59 7.40 8.59
C SER A 221 -10.92 7.95 7.32
N ASN A 222 -10.85 9.28 7.24
CA ASN A 222 -10.22 10.05 6.17
C ASN A 222 -8.74 9.73 5.99
N VAL A 223 -7.99 9.58 7.10
CA VAL A 223 -6.56 9.22 7.06
C VAL A 223 -6.40 7.81 6.49
N CYS A 224 -7.27 6.86 6.88
CA CYS A 224 -7.26 5.51 6.35
C CYS A 224 -7.48 5.49 4.83
N TYR A 225 -8.47 6.25 4.33
CA TYR A 225 -8.71 6.36 2.89
C TYR A 225 -7.51 6.93 2.13
N LEU A 226 -6.86 7.97 2.69
CA LEU A 226 -5.67 8.56 2.06
C LEU A 226 -4.51 7.56 2.00
N LEU A 227 -4.30 6.78 3.08
CA LEU A 227 -3.29 5.72 3.12
C LEU A 227 -3.61 4.61 2.10
N ASP A 228 -4.88 4.22 1.97
CA ASP A 228 -5.32 3.25 0.97
C ASP A 228 -5.00 3.72 -0.46
N PHE A 229 -5.28 4.99 -0.78
CA PHE A 229 -4.89 5.57 -2.07
C PHE A 229 -3.37 5.57 -2.27
N ALA A 230 -2.60 5.95 -1.25
CA ALA A 230 -1.13 5.94 -1.31
C ALA A 230 -0.55 4.53 -1.53
N THR A 231 -1.22 3.47 -1.05
CA THR A 231 -0.80 2.08 -1.32
C THR A 231 -1.17 1.56 -2.70
N SER A 232 -2.14 2.21 -3.35
CA SER A 232 -2.67 1.80 -4.65
C SER A 232 -1.96 2.53 -5.79
N ALA A 233 -1.53 3.77 -5.56
CA ALA A 233 -0.85 4.61 -6.54
C ALA A 233 0.52 5.06 -5.98
N LEU A 234 1.59 4.58 -6.61
CA LEU A 234 2.96 4.97 -6.28
C LEU A 234 3.43 6.11 -7.19
N PRO A 235 4.10 7.13 -6.65
CA PRO A 235 4.60 8.25 -7.44
C PRO A 235 5.78 7.78 -8.29
N SER A 236 6.00 8.48 -9.40
CA SER A 236 7.11 8.17 -10.31
C SER A 236 8.47 8.47 -9.68
N GLU A 237 8.56 9.57 -8.92
CA GLU A 237 9.72 9.97 -8.16
C GLU A 237 9.29 10.51 -6.79
N LEU A 238 9.94 10.04 -5.72
CA LEU A 238 9.74 10.55 -4.37
C LEU A 238 11.05 11.17 -3.86
N ASP A 239 10.98 12.42 -3.43
CA ASP A 239 12.12 13.10 -2.80
C ASP A 239 12.57 12.34 -1.53
N GLN A 240 13.89 12.24 -1.35
CA GLN A 240 14.51 11.60 -0.19
C GLN A 240 14.02 12.20 1.13
N THR A 241 13.85 13.53 1.17
CA THR A 241 13.38 14.21 2.39
C THR A 241 11.92 13.89 2.68
N GLY A 242 11.07 13.87 1.65
CA GLY A 242 9.68 13.43 1.75
C GLY A 242 9.58 11.98 2.26
N CYS A 243 10.36 11.08 1.66
CA CYS A 243 10.44 9.67 2.03
C CYS A 243 10.76 9.47 3.53
N VAL A 244 11.81 10.14 4.03
CA VAL A 244 12.22 10.04 5.44
C VAL A 244 11.17 10.66 6.37
N LYS A 245 10.63 11.83 6.03
CA LYS A 245 9.59 12.48 6.84
C LYS A 245 8.35 11.60 7.00
N THR A 246 7.86 11.03 5.90
CA THR A 246 6.71 10.11 5.91
C THR A 246 7.01 8.87 6.75
N ALA A 247 8.20 8.28 6.62
CA ALA A 247 8.60 7.12 7.42
C ALA A 247 8.63 7.41 8.93
N VAL A 248 9.13 8.58 9.33
CA VAL A 248 9.15 9.02 10.74
C VAL A 248 7.73 9.18 11.27
N LEU A 249 6.85 9.85 10.53
CA LEU A 249 5.48 10.12 10.95
C LEU A 249 4.64 8.83 11.02
N LEU A 250 4.74 7.96 10.01
CA LEU A 250 4.06 6.66 9.99
C LEU A 250 4.54 5.75 11.13
N SER A 251 5.85 5.66 11.35
CA SER A 251 6.38 4.82 12.44
C SER A 251 5.96 5.36 13.81
N ALA A 252 5.88 6.69 13.99
CA ALA A 252 5.38 7.29 15.22
C ALA A 252 3.89 6.98 15.45
N LEU A 253 3.03 7.18 14.45
CA LEU A 253 1.60 6.87 14.53
C LEU A 253 1.36 5.40 14.82
N TYR A 254 2.02 4.52 14.07
CA TYR A 254 1.84 3.09 14.22
C TYR A 254 2.33 2.56 15.57
N SER A 255 3.31 3.22 16.21
CA SER A 255 3.85 2.79 17.51
C SER A 255 3.03 3.26 18.71
N ASN A 256 2.38 4.42 18.63
CA ASN A 256 1.65 5.03 19.74
C ASN A 256 0.20 4.52 19.89
N ASN A 257 -0.24 3.67 18.97
CA ASN A 257 -1.64 3.35 18.76
C ASN A 257 -1.99 1.98 19.36
N ASP A 258 -2.58 2.00 20.56
CA ASP A 258 -2.90 0.80 21.35
C ASP A 258 -4.26 0.15 21.03
N SER A 259 -5.14 0.81 20.28
CA SER A 259 -6.48 0.28 19.98
C SER A 259 -6.49 -0.80 18.89
N ASP A 260 -7.47 -1.72 18.97
CA ASP A 260 -7.86 -2.65 17.90
C ASP A 260 -8.32 -1.85 16.67
N TYR A 261 -7.37 -1.41 15.85
CA TYR A 261 -7.67 -0.69 14.62
C TYR A 261 -8.24 -1.64 13.55
N ASP A 262 -8.95 -1.04 12.61
CA ASP A 262 -9.36 -1.70 11.37
C ASP A 262 -8.14 -2.34 10.69
N CYS A 263 -8.24 -3.63 10.34
CA CYS A 263 -7.19 -4.35 9.62
C CYS A 263 -6.75 -3.62 8.33
N ARG A 264 -7.64 -2.81 7.74
CA ARG A 264 -7.32 -1.93 6.61
C ARG A 264 -6.23 -0.91 6.93
N TYR A 265 -6.33 -0.21 8.06
CA TYR A 265 -5.33 0.78 8.49
C TYR A 265 -3.97 0.11 8.76
N GLU A 266 -3.96 -1.00 9.48
CA GLU A 266 -2.72 -1.72 9.79
C GLU A 266 -2.04 -2.21 8.51
N TYR A 267 -2.81 -2.78 7.57
CA TYR A 267 -2.30 -3.21 6.28
C TYR A 267 -1.70 -2.04 5.49
N ALA A 268 -2.41 -0.92 5.41
CA ALA A 268 -1.96 0.24 4.65
C ALA A 268 -0.66 0.82 5.21
N CYS A 269 -0.56 0.97 6.54
CA CYS A 269 0.65 1.44 7.21
C CYS A 269 1.85 0.53 6.94
N LEU A 270 1.69 -0.78 7.12
CA LEU A 270 2.77 -1.75 6.92
C LEU A 270 3.25 -1.78 5.47
N LYS A 271 2.30 -1.72 4.52
CA LYS A 271 2.60 -1.71 3.09
C LYS A 271 3.31 -0.43 2.65
N LEU A 272 2.90 0.74 3.16
CA LEU A 272 3.62 2.00 2.93
C LEU A 272 5.02 1.98 3.54
N CYS A 273 5.16 1.44 4.75
CA CYS A 273 6.48 1.29 5.38
C CYS A 273 7.42 0.43 4.53
N LEU A 274 6.89 -0.65 3.94
CA LEU A 274 7.61 -1.51 3.01
C LEU A 274 8.02 -0.78 1.74
N TYR A 275 7.13 0.01 1.14
CA TYR A 275 7.45 0.81 -0.05
C TYR A 275 8.51 1.86 0.23
N LEU A 276 8.38 2.61 1.33
CA LEU A 276 9.36 3.60 1.77
C LEU A 276 10.74 2.99 1.98
N LEU A 277 10.80 1.78 2.56
CA LEU A 277 12.06 1.06 2.73
C LEU A 277 12.70 0.67 1.39
N GLY A 278 11.88 0.19 0.45
CA GLY A 278 12.33 -0.17 -0.90
C GLY A 278 12.85 1.04 -1.68
N LEU A 279 12.10 2.15 -1.66
CA LEU A 279 12.48 3.41 -2.31
C LEU A 279 13.76 3.99 -1.71
N ALA A 280 13.86 4.05 -0.39
CA ALA A 280 15.05 4.53 0.30
C ALA A 280 16.29 3.67 -0.05
N ASN A 281 16.14 2.34 -0.09
CA ASN A 281 17.24 1.46 -0.50
C ASN A 281 17.65 1.67 -1.97
N ASN A 282 16.70 1.89 -2.89
CA ASN A 282 17.02 2.21 -4.28
C ASN A 282 17.81 3.52 -4.42
N GLN A 283 17.55 4.47 -3.52
CA GLN A 283 18.25 5.75 -3.42
C GLN A 283 19.53 5.68 -2.57
N ASN A 284 19.91 4.50 -2.06
CA ASN A 284 21.01 4.29 -1.10
C ASN A 284 20.89 5.13 0.20
N ASP A 285 19.67 5.50 0.60
CA ASP A 285 19.39 6.22 1.83
C ASP A 285 19.03 5.26 2.98
N ASN A 286 19.88 5.23 4.00
CA ASN A 286 19.70 4.37 5.15
C ASN A 286 18.86 5.01 6.28
N ARG A 287 18.46 6.29 6.16
CA ARG A 287 17.75 7.02 7.22
C ARG A 287 16.39 6.39 7.56
N VAL A 288 15.66 5.88 6.56
CA VAL A 288 14.38 5.18 6.76
C VAL A 288 14.57 3.90 7.58
N LEU A 289 15.56 3.07 7.21
CA LEU A 289 15.89 1.85 7.95
C LEU A 289 16.26 2.15 9.41
N LEU A 290 17.10 3.17 9.63
CA LEU A 290 17.49 3.58 10.98
C LEU A 290 16.30 4.12 11.78
N THR A 291 15.34 4.79 11.14
CA THR A 291 14.11 5.26 11.79
C THR A 291 13.30 4.08 12.32
N TYR A 292 13.06 3.07 11.48
CA TYR A 292 12.28 1.88 11.87
C TYR A 292 12.94 1.06 12.98
N VAL A 293 14.27 0.96 12.98
CA VAL A 293 14.99 0.19 14.01
C VAL A 293 15.13 0.96 15.32
N ASN A 294 15.33 2.28 15.28
CA ASN A 294 15.56 3.07 16.49
C ASN A 294 14.27 3.59 17.15
N ARG A 295 13.13 3.62 16.45
CA ARG A 295 11.87 4.07 17.03
C ARG A 295 11.35 3.05 18.05
N GLU A 296 11.19 3.49 19.28
CA GLU A 296 10.60 2.68 20.35
C GLU A 296 9.16 2.27 19.98
N GLY A 297 8.80 1.02 20.28
CA GLY A 297 7.46 0.47 20.01
C GLY A 297 7.22 -0.03 18.58
N PHE A 298 7.93 0.49 17.56
CA PHE A 298 7.66 0.15 16.17
C PHE A 298 7.90 -1.33 15.84
N LEU A 299 9.14 -1.82 16.00
CA LEU A 299 9.46 -3.23 15.73
C LEU A 299 8.64 -4.22 16.58
N PRO A 300 8.42 -4.00 17.89
CA PRO A 300 7.50 -4.82 18.68
C PRO A 300 6.09 -4.87 18.07
N ARG A 301 5.54 -3.73 17.65
CA ARG A 301 4.19 -3.67 17.08
C ARG A 301 4.11 -4.39 15.74
N VAL A 302 5.10 -4.22 14.86
CA VAL A 302 5.18 -4.95 13.60
C VAL A 302 5.28 -6.47 13.85
N LEU A 303 6.02 -6.90 14.88
CA LEU A 303 6.06 -8.31 15.26
C LEU A 303 4.69 -8.82 15.75
N LEU A 304 3.98 -8.05 16.57
CA LEU A 304 2.62 -8.40 17.00
C LEU A 304 1.66 -8.53 15.80
N ALA A 305 1.79 -7.68 14.79
CA ALA A 305 0.97 -7.74 13.58
C ALA A 305 1.17 -9.01 12.74
N THR A 306 2.29 -9.73 12.90
CA THR A 306 2.50 -11.06 12.29
C THR A 306 1.48 -12.11 12.78
N ASN A 307 0.80 -11.81 13.89
CA ASN A 307 -0.26 -12.59 14.50
C ASN A 307 -1.67 -12.15 14.18
N SER A 308 -1.83 -11.19 13.27
CA SER A 308 -3.16 -10.75 12.87
C SER A 308 -4.01 -11.91 12.33
N ARG A 309 -5.33 -11.77 12.52
CA ARG A 309 -6.34 -12.64 11.91
C ARG A 309 -6.46 -12.40 10.41
N ASP A 310 -6.08 -11.21 9.94
CA ASP A 310 -6.04 -10.87 8.52
C ASP A 310 -4.69 -11.29 7.93
N ASP A 311 -4.74 -12.20 6.95
CA ASP A 311 -3.55 -12.72 6.28
C ASP A 311 -2.77 -11.63 5.54
N LYS A 312 -3.43 -10.57 5.04
CA LYS A 312 -2.75 -9.46 4.34
C LYS A 312 -1.88 -8.66 5.31
N VAL A 313 -2.39 -8.38 6.51
CA VAL A 313 -1.65 -7.69 7.58
C VAL A 313 -0.46 -8.54 8.04
N ALA A 314 -0.71 -9.85 8.26
CA ALA A 314 0.34 -10.78 8.66
C ALA A 314 1.43 -10.92 7.58
N CYS A 315 1.07 -11.02 6.29
CA CYS A 315 2.03 -11.06 5.20
C CYS A 315 2.84 -9.76 5.08
N ALA A 316 2.19 -8.59 5.12
CA ALA A 316 2.87 -7.30 5.01
C ALA A 316 3.87 -7.08 6.14
N SER A 317 3.50 -7.43 7.38
CA SER A 317 4.42 -7.36 8.54
C SER A 317 5.60 -8.32 8.41
N LEU A 318 5.36 -9.58 8.03
CA LEU A 318 6.43 -10.57 7.82
C LEU A 318 7.41 -10.17 6.72
N GLN A 319 6.91 -9.61 5.62
CA GLN A 319 7.73 -9.08 4.54
C GLN A 319 8.55 -7.88 5.03
N LEU A 320 7.93 -6.91 5.68
CA LEU A 320 8.60 -5.73 6.22
C LEU A 320 9.74 -6.12 7.18
N LEU A 321 9.49 -7.03 8.13
CA LEU A 321 10.53 -7.52 9.05
C LEU A 321 11.67 -8.22 8.29
N SER A 322 11.35 -9.01 7.28
CA SER A 322 12.36 -9.69 6.45
C SER A 322 13.29 -8.69 5.74
N TYR A 323 12.72 -7.62 5.17
CA TYR A 323 13.49 -6.57 4.51
C TYR A 323 14.30 -5.72 5.49
N ILE A 324 13.74 -5.38 6.66
CA ILE A 324 14.47 -4.66 7.71
C ILE A 324 15.70 -5.47 8.12
N VAL A 325 15.55 -6.76 8.43
CA VAL A 325 16.68 -7.63 8.76
C VAL A 325 17.67 -7.70 7.60
N HIS A 326 17.19 -7.91 6.37
CA HIS A 326 18.07 -8.01 5.21
C HIS A 326 18.94 -6.76 5.03
N TYR A 327 18.34 -5.57 5.01
CA TYR A 327 19.06 -4.31 4.78
C TYR A 327 19.91 -3.91 5.98
N PHE A 328 19.49 -4.23 7.21
CA PHE A 328 20.29 -3.96 8.40
C PHE A 328 21.62 -4.73 8.38
N ASN A 329 21.56 -6.01 8.02
CA ASN A 329 22.76 -6.85 7.93
C ASN A 329 23.62 -6.50 6.72
N LYS A 330 23.01 -6.19 5.57
CA LYS A 330 23.74 -5.74 4.37
C LYS A 330 24.62 -4.53 4.66
N ASN A 331 24.14 -3.62 5.52
CA ASN A 331 24.85 -2.41 5.91
C ASN A 331 25.77 -2.56 7.14
N ASN A 332 25.89 -3.78 7.71
CA ASN A 332 26.72 -4.07 8.88
C ASN A 332 26.45 -3.18 10.11
N TYR A 333 25.19 -2.81 10.36
CA TYR A 333 24.82 -2.05 11.56
C TYR A 333 24.87 -2.92 12.82
N GLN A 334 25.01 -2.28 13.98
CA GLN A 334 24.91 -2.94 15.29
C GLN A 334 23.57 -2.59 15.95
N PRO A 335 22.81 -3.60 16.43
CA PRO A 335 21.50 -3.34 17.03
C PRO A 335 21.65 -2.69 18.41
N LYS A 336 20.88 -1.63 18.68
CA LYS A 336 20.78 -1.03 20.02
C LYS A 336 19.87 -1.83 20.95
N THR A 337 18.82 -2.41 20.38
CA THR A 337 17.83 -3.23 21.07
C THR A 337 17.63 -4.51 20.27
N LEU A 338 17.73 -5.65 20.96
CA LEU A 338 17.51 -6.97 20.37
C LEU A 338 16.09 -7.42 20.68
N LEU A 339 15.31 -7.69 19.64
CA LEU A 339 13.95 -8.18 19.77
C LEU A 339 13.90 -9.68 19.50
N GLN A 340 13.23 -10.40 20.37
CA GLN A 340 13.23 -11.87 20.40
C GLN A 340 11.91 -12.43 19.88
N ILE A 341 11.99 -13.36 18.93
CA ILE A 341 10.84 -14.12 18.41
C ILE A 341 10.87 -15.51 19.01
N GLU A 342 9.82 -15.91 19.73
CA GLU A 342 9.76 -17.24 20.33
C GLU A 342 9.72 -18.34 19.26
N SER A 343 10.59 -19.35 19.41
CA SER A 343 10.64 -20.47 18.47
C SER A 343 9.33 -21.28 18.43
N ASN A 344 8.65 -21.43 19.58
CA ASN A 344 7.36 -22.12 19.68
C ASN A 344 6.26 -21.41 18.90
N PHE A 345 6.28 -20.08 18.93
CA PHE A 345 5.36 -19.26 18.15
C PHE A 345 5.51 -19.54 16.64
N ILE A 346 6.73 -19.53 16.11
CA ILE A 346 7.00 -19.80 14.69
C ILE A 346 6.55 -21.20 14.30
N ILE A 347 6.86 -22.21 15.12
CA ILE A 347 6.48 -23.60 14.84
C ILE A 347 4.95 -23.75 14.78
N ASN A 348 4.24 -23.10 15.69
CA ASN A 348 2.78 -23.13 15.72
C ASN A 348 2.15 -22.36 14.55
N SER A 349 2.74 -21.24 14.13
CA SER A 349 2.26 -20.47 12.97
C SER A 349 2.49 -21.24 11.66
N LEU A 350 3.70 -21.76 11.43
CA LEU A 350 3.97 -22.69 10.31
C LEU A 350 3.09 -23.96 10.39
N ARG A 351 2.54 -24.28 11.56
CA ARG A 351 1.55 -25.36 11.70
C ARG A 351 0.22 -25.04 11.04
N LYS A 352 -0.29 -23.85 11.31
CA LYS A 352 -1.59 -23.37 10.81
C LYS A 352 -1.50 -22.94 9.35
N ASP A 353 -0.39 -22.30 8.99
CA ASP A 353 -0.18 -21.57 7.74
C ASP A 353 0.61 -22.38 6.70
N CYS A 354 0.42 -23.70 6.66
CA CYS A 354 1.29 -24.57 5.84
C CYS A 354 1.09 -24.42 4.33
N ASN A 355 -0.01 -23.82 3.90
CA ASN A 355 -0.44 -23.78 2.49
C ASN A 355 -0.75 -22.35 1.99
N ASN A 356 -0.46 -21.31 2.78
CA ASN A 356 -0.80 -19.93 2.45
C ASN A 356 0.45 -19.06 2.26
N GLU A 357 0.25 -17.85 1.69
CA GLU A 357 1.32 -16.86 1.48
C GLU A 357 1.97 -16.40 2.78
N ARG A 358 1.21 -16.43 3.88
CA ARG A 358 1.70 -16.14 5.24
C ARG A 358 2.79 -17.12 5.65
N GLY A 359 2.60 -18.41 5.39
CA GLY A 359 3.62 -19.43 5.61
C GLY A 359 4.90 -19.19 4.82
N ALA A 360 4.78 -18.83 3.54
CA ALA A 360 5.93 -18.50 2.69
C ALA A 360 6.69 -17.24 3.20
N SER A 361 5.95 -16.19 3.59
CA SER A 361 6.51 -14.96 4.15
C SER A 361 7.20 -15.21 5.50
N LEU A 362 6.63 -16.09 6.33
CA LEU A 362 7.24 -16.49 7.61
C LEU A 362 8.53 -17.28 7.39
N LEU A 363 8.58 -18.19 6.41
CA LEU A 363 9.81 -18.89 6.03
C LEU A 363 10.90 -17.91 5.57
N GLN A 364 10.54 -16.89 4.80
CA GLN A 364 11.48 -15.86 4.37
C GLN A 364 12.05 -15.07 5.56
N LEU A 365 11.22 -14.73 6.55
CA LEU A 365 11.68 -14.07 7.78
C LEU A 365 12.65 -14.97 8.55
N VAL A 366 12.28 -16.24 8.76
CA VAL A 366 13.13 -17.22 9.46
C VAL A 366 14.47 -17.39 8.75
N TYR A 367 14.46 -17.49 7.42
CA TYR A 367 15.68 -17.52 6.60
C TYR A 367 16.57 -16.30 6.86
N MET A 368 16.00 -15.08 6.81
CA MET A 368 16.76 -13.85 7.02
C MET A 368 17.35 -13.77 8.43
N VAL A 369 16.56 -14.09 9.46
CA VAL A 369 17.00 -14.09 10.86
C VAL A 369 18.11 -15.12 11.10
N LEU A 370 17.97 -16.35 10.58
CA LEU A 370 19.01 -17.37 10.75
C LEU A 370 20.31 -17.03 10.02
N ASN A 371 20.21 -16.39 8.84
CA ASN A 371 21.36 -15.99 8.04
C ASN A 371 22.08 -14.74 8.58
N SER A 372 21.40 -13.93 9.38
CA SER A 372 21.89 -12.65 9.89
C SER A 372 22.93 -12.71 11.03
N GLY A 373 23.13 -13.89 11.64
CA GLY A 373 24.10 -14.03 12.73
C GLY A 373 23.71 -13.24 14.00
N VAL A 374 24.71 -12.83 14.80
CA VAL A 374 24.51 -12.21 16.13
C VAL A 374 24.15 -10.72 16.04
N ASN A 375 24.36 -10.06 14.89
CA ASN A 375 24.24 -8.61 14.74
C ASN A 375 22.89 -8.14 14.16
N SER A 376 21.83 -8.91 14.38
CA SER A 376 20.50 -8.62 13.86
C SER A 376 19.61 -7.92 14.89
N PRO A 377 18.72 -6.99 14.49
CA PRO A 377 17.70 -6.42 15.39
C PRO A 377 16.67 -7.47 15.83
N LEU A 378 16.54 -8.58 15.11
CA LEU A 378 15.66 -9.71 15.43
C LEU A 378 16.46 -10.99 15.63
N SER A 379 16.16 -11.71 16.71
CA SER A 379 16.75 -13.01 17.01
C SER A 379 15.69 -14.03 17.41
N LEU A 380 15.99 -15.32 17.21
CA LEU A 380 15.13 -16.39 17.68
C LEU A 380 15.38 -16.64 19.18
N ALA A 381 14.39 -16.36 20.00
CA ALA A 381 14.36 -16.84 21.37
C ALA A 381 14.16 -18.35 21.38
N HIS A 382 15.07 -19.02 22.06
CA HIS A 382 14.94 -20.39 22.47
C HIS A 382 14.59 -20.31 23.96
N GLU A 383 13.50 -20.95 24.41
CA GLU A 383 13.01 -20.79 25.79
C GLU A 383 14.14 -20.82 26.83
N PRO A 384 14.15 -19.91 27.83
CA PRO A 384 15.16 -19.88 28.87
C PRO A 384 14.88 -21.02 29.86
N GLY A 385 15.26 -22.23 29.47
CA GLY A 385 15.42 -23.36 30.38
C GLY A 385 16.91 -23.66 30.58
N PRO A 386 17.31 -24.14 31.77
CA PRO A 386 18.71 -24.31 32.16
C PRO A 386 19.46 -25.44 31.42
N CYS A 387 18.92 -25.95 30.31
CA CYS A 387 19.38 -27.17 29.65
C CYS A 387 19.60 -26.96 28.14
N GLU A 388 20.86 -27.03 27.69
CA GLU A 388 21.28 -27.17 26.28
C GLU A 388 20.39 -28.08 25.39
N PRO A 389 19.82 -29.23 25.86
CA PRO A 389 18.98 -30.08 25.01
C PRO A 389 17.66 -29.44 24.52
N GLN A 390 17.15 -28.39 25.15
CA GLN A 390 15.88 -27.75 24.73
C GLN A 390 16.06 -26.87 23.47
N GLN A 391 17.24 -26.29 23.26
CA GLN A 391 17.53 -25.52 22.05
C GLN A 391 17.63 -26.42 20.82
N TRP A 392 18.17 -27.63 20.99
CA TRP A 392 18.21 -28.65 19.94
C TRP A 392 16.80 -29.09 19.53
N SER A 393 15.86 -29.17 20.48
CA SER A 393 14.47 -29.53 20.16
C SER A 393 13.76 -28.46 19.33
N ALA A 394 14.00 -27.18 19.58
CA ALA A 394 13.39 -26.09 18.82
C ALA A 394 13.84 -26.07 17.34
N LEU A 395 15.15 -26.12 17.08
CA LEU A 395 15.69 -26.15 15.71
C LEU A 395 15.31 -27.43 14.97
N ARG A 396 15.25 -28.57 15.68
CA ARG A 396 14.79 -29.84 15.11
C ARG A 396 13.31 -29.80 14.75
N ALA A 397 12.48 -29.23 15.62
CA ALA A 397 11.04 -29.06 15.38
C ALA A 397 10.78 -28.10 14.21
N LEU A 398 11.53 -27.00 14.13
CA LEU A 398 11.50 -26.07 13.01
C LEU A 398 11.88 -26.78 11.71
N MET A 399 13.00 -27.51 11.69
CA MET A 399 13.46 -28.27 10.52
C MET A 399 12.38 -29.26 10.06
N LEU A 400 11.81 -30.05 10.98
CA LEU A 400 10.72 -30.98 10.66
C LEU A 400 9.52 -30.25 10.04
N ARG A 401 9.15 -29.08 10.58
CA ARG A 401 8.01 -28.32 10.08
C ARG A 401 8.25 -27.79 8.67
N VAL A 402 9.43 -27.25 8.39
CA VAL A 402 9.82 -26.83 7.03
C VAL A 402 9.81 -28.01 6.06
N GLN A 403 10.31 -29.18 6.49
CA GLN A 403 10.28 -30.40 5.67
C GLN A 403 8.85 -30.83 5.32
N LEU A 404 7.92 -30.77 6.28
CA LEU A 404 6.51 -31.08 6.02
C LEU A 404 5.88 -30.10 5.03
N MET A 405 6.21 -28.80 5.13
CA MET A 405 5.73 -27.78 4.20
C MET A 405 6.26 -27.96 2.77
N LEU A 406 7.48 -28.49 2.60
CA LEU A 406 8.02 -28.81 1.28
C LEU A 406 7.34 -30.03 0.64
N CYS A 407 6.72 -30.90 1.44
CA CYS A 407 5.95 -32.04 0.95
C CYS A 407 4.51 -31.68 0.54
N SER A 408 3.96 -30.55 1.01
CA SER A 408 2.65 -30.00 0.61
C SER A 408 2.78 -29.20 -0.70
N ARG A 409 2.11 -29.67 -1.76
CA ARG A 409 2.43 -29.44 -3.19
C ARG A 409 2.05 -28.07 -3.79
N GLU A 410 1.96 -26.99 -3.03
CA GLU A 410 1.04 -25.90 -3.45
C GLU A 410 1.67 -24.62 -4.05
N SER A 411 2.96 -24.26 -3.81
CA SER A 411 3.54 -23.07 -4.47
C SER A 411 5.06 -23.08 -4.73
N LYS A 412 5.49 -22.47 -5.86
CA LYS A 412 6.92 -22.33 -6.26
C LYS A 412 7.73 -21.42 -5.32
N THR A 413 7.10 -20.39 -4.77
CA THR A 413 7.72 -19.43 -3.85
C THR A 413 8.00 -20.06 -2.50
N GLN A 414 7.04 -20.81 -1.95
CA GLN A 414 7.21 -21.58 -0.72
C GLN A 414 8.27 -22.67 -0.84
N THR A 415 8.36 -23.34 -2.00
CA THR A 415 9.40 -24.35 -2.21
C THR A 415 10.81 -23.72 -2.23
N SER A 416 11.02 -22.62 -2.95
CA SER A 416 12.30 -21.90 -2.94
C SER A 416 12.66 -21.40 -1.52
N ALA A 417 11.71 -20.75 -0.83
CA ALA A 417 11.93 -20.25 0.53
C ALA A 417 12.21 -21.39 1.53
N GLY A 418 11.51 -22.50 1.43
CA GLY A 418 11.71 -23.67 2.29
C GLY A 418 13.08 -24.31 2.13
N TRP A 419 13.57 -24.51 0.90
CA TRP A 419 14.91 -25.06 0.64
C TRP A 419 16.03 -24.14 1.13
N LYS A 420 15.88 -22.81 0.93
CA LYS A 420 16.80 -21.81 1.45
C LYS A 420 16.83 -21.80 2.98
N THR A 421 15.66 -21.92 3.62
CA THR A 421 15.51 -21.99 5.08
C THR A 421 16.17 -23.25 5.66
N LEU A 422 15.96 -24.42 5.05
CA LEU A 422 16.62 -25.66 5.48
C LEU A 422 18.15 -25.55 5.39
N SER A 423 18.68 -24.96 4.31
CA SER A 423 20.11 -24.76 4.15
C SER A 423 20.70 -23.81 5.20
N THR A 424 19.94 -22.78 5.60
CA THR A 424 20.38 -21.80 6.61
C THR A 424 20.31 -22.33 8.03
N ILE A 425 19.38 -23.23 8.35
CA ILE A 425 19.38 -23.94 9.64
C ILE A 425 20.72 -24.66 9.86
N PHE A 426 21.23 -25.33 8.82
CA PHE A 426 22.54 -25.97 8.87
C PHE A 426 23.69 -24.96 9.02
N LYS A 427 23.69 -23.89 8.22
CA LYS A 427 24.71 -22.83 8.32
C LYS A 427 24.72 -22.18 9.71
N HIS A 428 23.56 -21.91 10.28
CA HIS A 428 23.42 -21.31 11.61
C HIS A 428 23.99 -22.23 12.70
N ALA A 429 23.73 -23.54 12.63
CA ALA A 429 24.27 -24.52 13.57
C ALA A 429 25.82 -24.56 13.55
N ILE A 430 26.45 -24.32 12.40
CA ILE A 430 27.91 -24.34 12.23
C ILE A 430 28.53 -22.99 12.59
N VAL A 431 28.10 -21.93 11.90
CA VAL A 431 28.77 -20.61 11.90
C VAL A 431 28.53 -19.88 13.20
N THR A 432 27.32 -19.98 13.74
CA THR A 432 26.89 -19.16 14.89
C THR A 432 27.05 -19.91 16.21
N LYS A 433 26.82 -21.23 16.23
CA LYS A 433 26.90 -22.03 17.47
C LYS A 433 28.13 -22.95 17.56
N ASN A 434 28.81 -23.25 16.45
CA ASN A 434 29.91 -24.22 16.38
C ASN A 434 29.61 -25.56 17.09
N ASP A 435 28.34 -25.99 17.06
CA ASP A 435 27.86 -27.13 17.84
C ASP A 435 27.84 -28.40 16.96
N THR A 436 28.93 -29.18 17.08
CA THR A 436 29.07 -30.43 16.32
C THR A 436 28.04 -31.51 16.69
N LYS A 437 27.45 -31.48 17.91
CA LYS A 437 26.41 -32.43 18.32
C LYS A 437 25.08 -32.07 17.67
N LEU A 438 24.73 -30.79 17.64
CA LEU A 438 23.54 -30.30 16.94
C LEU A 438 23.58 -30.61 15.45
N VAL A 439 24.73 -30.39 14.78
CA VAL A 439 24.92 -30.72 13.36
C VAL A 439 24.72 -32.23 13.12
N ALA A 440 25.23 -33.08 14.00
CA ALA A 440 25.02 -34.53 13.91
C ALA A 440 23.54 -34.90 14.03
N ILE A 441 22.82 -34.31 14.98
CA ILE A 441 21.38 -34.54 15.17
C ILE A 441 20.58 -34.08 13.94
N LEU A 442 20.85 -32.90 13.39
CA LEU A 442 20.10 -32.35 12.26
C LEU A 442 20.36 -33.13 10.96
N THR A 443 21.61 -33.54 10.71
CA THR A 443 21.97 -34.29 9.49
C THR A 443 21.47 -35.73 9.49
N SER A 444 21.27 -36.35 10.66
CA SER A 444 20.80 -37.73 10.81
C SER A 444 19.27 -37.89 10.86
N GLN A 445 18.49 -36.84 10.57
CA GLN A 445 17.02 -36.91 10.65
C GLN A 445 16.45 -37.82 9.55
N PRO A 446 15.58 -38.80 9.91
CA PRO A 446 15.02 -39.75 8.94
C PRO A 446 14.14 -39.07 7.87
N TRP A 447 13.46 -37.98 8.25
CA TRP A 447 12.59 -37.20 7.37
C TRP A 447 13.33 -36.50 6.23
N THR A 448 14.61 -36.20 6.40
CA THR A 448 15.46 -35.66 5.32
C THR A 448 15.56 -36.64 4.15
N HIS A 449 15.63 -37.95 4.44
CA HIS A 449 15.66 -39.00 3.42
C HIS A 449 14.34 -39.08 2.65
N VAL A 450 13.21 -39.00 3.36
CA VAL A 450 11.86 -39.01 2.76
C VAL A 450 11.67 -37.79 1.87
N LEU A 451 12.09 -36.61 2.33
CA LEU A 451 11.99 -35.36 1.58
C LEU A 451 12.84 -35.40 0.30
N ILE A 452 14.08 -35.88 0.37
CA ILE A 452 14.95 -36.04 -0.81
C ILE A 452 14.32 -37.02 -1.80
N GLN A 453 13.82 -38.17 -1.33
CA GLN A 453 13.16 -39.14 -2.19
C GLN A 453 11.93 -38.53 -2.88
N PHE A 454 11.12 -37.77 -2.14
CA PHE A 454 9.96 -37.07 -2.68
C PHE A 454 10.36 -36.05 -3.76
N GLN A 455 11.36 -35.20 -3.49
CA GLN A 455 11.79 -34.19 -4.47
C GLN A 455 12.42 -34.80 -5.72
N LEU A 456 13.16 -35.91 -5.59
CA LEU A 456 13.75 -36.62 -6.74
C LEU A 456 12.71 -37.27 -7.67
N THR A 457 11.44 -37.38 -7.24
CA THR A 457 10.33 -37.78 -8.13
C THR A 457 9.68 -36.60 -8.85
N GLN A 458 10.22 -35.39 -8.66
CA GLN A 458 9.72 -34.12 -9.21
C GLN A 458 10.86 -33.36 -9.93
N ASN A 459 10.57 -32.16 -10.42
CA ASN A 459 11.58 -31.30 -11.03
C ASN A 459 12.63 -30.87 -10.00
N THR A 460 13.91 -31.04 -10.35
CA THR A 460 15.02 -30.62 -9.50
C THR A 460 15.26 -29.11 -9.63
N THR A 461 15.32 -28.40 -8.51
CA THR A 461 15.62 -26.95 -8.47
C THR A 461 17.05 -26.68 -7.97
N ILE A 462 17.59 -25.51 -8.31
CA ILE A 462 18.92 -25.06 -7.83
C ILE A 462 18.97 -25.03 -6.30
N GLU A 463 17.91 -24.56 -5.66
CA GLU A 463 17.83 -24.48 -4.19
C GLU A 463 17.84 -25.86 -3.55
N PHE A 464 17.15 -26.85 -4.14
CA PHE A 464 17.20 -28.24 -3.70
C PHE A 464 18.62 -28.81 -3.79
N LEU A 465 19.29 -28.62 -4.92
CA LEU A 465 20.66 -29.12 -5.11
C LEU A 465 21.64 -28.46 -4.15
N THR A 466 21.48 -27.16 -3.90
CA THR A 466 22.27 -26.41 -2.91
C THR A 466 22.05 -26.97 -1.50
N PHE A 467 20.80 -27.28 -1.14
CA PHE A 467 20.48 -27.94 0.12
C PHE A 467 21.15 -29.33 0.23
N VAL A 468 21.02 -30.16 -0.81
CA VAL A 468 21.61 -31.51 -0.82
C VAL A 468 23.13 -31.44 -0.69
N GLN A 469 23.79 -30.52 -1.39
CA GLN A 469 25.22 -30.30 -1.28
C GLN A 469 25.64 -29.93 0.16
N ASN A 470 24.94 -28.97 0.78
CA ASN A 470 25.22 -28.55 2.15
C ASN A 470 25.01 -29.70 3.15
N TRP A 471 23.89 -30.42 3.03
CA TRP A 471 23.59 -31.57 3.87
C TRP A 471 24.64 -32.69 3.72
N LEU A 472 25.02 -33.05 2.49
CA LEU A 472 26.03 -34.08 2.22
C LEU A 472 27.41 -33.71 2.77
N THR A 473 27.80 -32.45 2.63
CA THR A 473 29.09 -31.96 3.16
C THR A 473 29.14 -32.12 4.68
N LEU A 474 28.05 -31.76 5.37
CA LEU A 474 27.97 -31.87 6.83
C LEU A 474 27.81 -33.31 7.30
N LEU A 475 27.07 -34.11 6.56
CA LEU A 475 26.96 -35.54 6.80
C LEU A 475 28.33 -36.22 6.68
N LYS A 476 29.13 -35.88 5.66
CA LYS A 476 30.50 -36.39 5.50
C LYS A 476 31.36 -36.06 6.72
N ILE A 477 31.35 -34.80 7.17
CA ILE A 477 32.10 -34.36 8.37
C ILE A 477 31.64 -35.13 9.62
N THR A 478 30.33 -35.26 9.80
CA THR A 478 29.74 -35.98 10.94
C THR A 478 30.13 -37.46 10.93
N LEU A 479 30.07 -38.10 9.75
CA LEU A 479 30.46 -39.50 9.60
C LEU A 479 31.95 -39.71 9.88
N LYS A 480 32.83 -38.86 9.36
CA LYS A 480 34.28 -38.93 9.66
C LYS A 480 34.55 -38.82 11.14
N LYS A 481 33.99 -37.81 11.82
CA LYS A 481 34.13 -37.65 13.27
C LYS A 481 33.63 -38.87 14.05
N SER A 482 32.51 -39.46 13.64
CA SER A 482 31.98 -40.68 14.27
C SER A 482 32.84 -41.93 14.04
N GLN A 483 33.50 -42.02 12.88
CA GLN A 483 34.45 -43.09 12.56
C GLN A 483 35.73 -42.94 13.38
N ASP A 484 36.21 -41.70 13.55
CA ASP A 484 37.39 -41.38 14.35
C ASP A 484 37.14 -41.63 15.85
N GLU A 485 35.96 -41.30 16.37
CA GLU A 485 35.62 -41.46 17.80
C GLU A 485 35.15 -42.87 18.18
N LYS A 486 34.40 -43.58 17.32
CA LYS A 486 33.73 -44.85 17.68
C LYS A 486 34.02 -46.03 16.75
N LYS A 487 34.78 -45.84 15.65
CA LYS A 487 35.00 -46.87 14.59
C LYS A 487 33.70 -47.49 14.05
N ILE A 488 32.59 -46.75 14.05
CA ILE A 488 31.30 -47.24 13.54
C ILE A 488 31.19 -46.88 12.07
N HIS A 489 31.10 -47.89 11.21
CA HIS A 489 30.79 -47.70 9.79
C HIS A 489 29.28 -47.70 9.55
N PRO A 490 28.76 -46.83 8.66
CA PRO A 490 27.34 -46.84 8.32
C PRO A 490 26.95 -48.19 7.70
N ASN A 491 25.95 -48.86 8.27
CA ASN A 491 25.47 -50.16 7.80
C ASN A 491 24.86 -50.03 6.38
N ARG A 492 25.12 -50.99 5.47
CA ARG A 492 24.60 -51.03 4.08
C ARG A 492 23.08 -50.88 3.98
N GLN A 493 22.35 -51.28 5.01
CA GLN A 493 20.89 -51.17 5.08
C GLN A 493 20.40 -49.81 5.61
N SER A 494 21.30 -48.91 5.98
CA SER A 494 20.94 -47.58 6.49
C SER A 494 20.21 -46.74 5.45
N LEU A 495 19.27 -45.92 5.94
CA LEU A 495 18.54 -44.93 5.13
C LEU A 495 19.51 -43.99 4.39
N VAL A 496 20.62 -43.62 5.04
CA VAL A 496 21.67 -42.78 4.48
C VAL A 496 22.24 -43.36 3.18
N ILE A 497 22.68 -44.63 3.20
CA ILE A 497 23.27 -45.27 2.01
C ILE A 497 22.23 -45.45 0.90
N LYS A 498 20.98 -45.77 1.25
CA LYS A 498 19.88 -45.84 0.28
C LYS A 498 19.64 -44.49 -0.40
N THR A 499 19.61 -43.40 0.35
CA THR A 499 19.45 -42.04 -0.20
C THR A 499 20.63 -41.63 -1.09
N LEU A 500 21.88 -41.94 -0.69
CA LEU A 500 23.07 -41.67 -1.53
C LEU A 500 23.00 -42.39 -2.89
N LEU A 501 22.55 -43.65 -2.88
CA LEU A 501 22.34 -44.42 -4.11
C LEU A 501 21.20 -43.86 -4.98
N MET A 502 20.13 -43.33 -4.38
CA MET A 502 19.03 -42.69 -5.11
C MET A 502 19.47 -41.37 -5.75
N ILE A 503 20.20 -40.52 -5.02
CA ILE A 503 20.75 -39.27 -5.57
C ILE A 503 21.65 -39.57 -6.77
N LYS A 504 22.55 -40.55 -6.64
CA LYS A 504 23.46 -40.95 -7.73
C LYS A 504 22.73 -41.43 -9.00
N LYS A 505 21.54 -42.01 -8.87
CA LYS A 505 20.76 -42.55 -10.00
C LYS A 505 19.87 -41.50 -10.69
N ASN A 506 19.43 -40.49 -9.95
CA ASN A 506 18.39 -39.56 -10.41
C ASN A 506 18.90 -38.14 -10.71
N THR A 507 20.21 -37.88 -10.62
CA THR A 507 20.79 -36.60 -11.05
C THR A 507 20.68 -36.44 -12.56
N VAL A 508 20.01 -35.37 -12.99
CA VAL A 508 19.74 -35.06 -14.40
C VAL A 508 20.90 -34.24 -15.00
N ASP A 509 21.32 -34.59 -16.22
CA ASP A 509 22.30 -33.85 -17.04
C ASP A 509 21.59 -32.69 -17.80
N GLU A 510 21.13 -31.67 -17.06
CA GLU A 510 20.68 -30.40 -17.65
C GLU A 510 21.83 -29.38 -17.61
N ASP A 511 22.07 -28.66 -18.71
CA ASP A 511 23.25 -27.79 -18.88
C ASP A 511 23.36 -26.70 -17.80
N ASP A 512 22.25 -26.15 -17.32
CA ASP A 512 22.22 -25.12 -16.28
C ASP A 512 22.50 -25.63 -14.85
N LEU A 513 22.36 -26.95 -14.61
CA LEU A 513 22.50 -27.58 -13.29
C LEU A 513 23.76 -28.45 -13.15
N LYS A 514 24.50 -28.61 -14.25
CA LYS A 514 25.62 -29.56 -14.41
C LYS A 514 26.74 -29.36 -13.39
N GLU A 515 27.10 -28.12 -13.09
CA GLU A 515 28.20 -27.81 -12.16
C GLU A 515 27.88 -28.23 -10.71
N ILE A 516 26.68 -27.92 -10.22
CA ILE A 516 26.25 -28.26 -8.85
C ILE A 516 26.00 -29.77 -8.75
N ASN A 517 25.39 -30.38 -9.77
CA ASN A 517 25.21 -31.84 -9.83
C ASN A 517 26.53 -32.59 -9.76
N ASN A 518 27.56 -32.12 -10.48
CA ASN A 518 28.89 -32.70 -10.40
C ASN A 518 29.50 -32.59 -8.99
N LYS A 519 29.37 -31.44 -8.33
CA LYS A 519 29.83 -31.25 -6.93
C LYS A 519 29.11 -32.21 -5.97
N VAL A 520 27.79 -32.35 -6.11
CA VAL A 520 26.99 -33.31 -5.33
C VAL A 520 27.46 -34.75 -5.57
N LEU A 521 27.63 -35.15 -6.82
CA LEU A 521 28.06 -36.51 -7.20
C LEU A 521 29.46 -36.86 -6.69
N VAL A 522 30.39 -35.90 -6.67
CA VAL A 522 31.73 -36.09 -6.09
C VAL A 522 31.62 -36.42 -4.60
N VAL A 523 30.88 -35.61 -3.83
CA VAL A 523 30.70 -35.85 -2.38
C VAL A 523 30.00 -37.18 -2.12
N VAL A 524 29.00 -37.56 -2.93
CA VAL A 524 28.32 -38.86 -2.81
C VAL A 524 29.28 -40.03 -3.07
N LYS A 525 30.13 -39.94 -4.11
CA LYS A 525 31.12 -40.98 -4.42
C LYS A 525 32.12 -41.14 -3.29
N ASP A 526 32.67 -40.04 -2.78
CA ASP A 526 33.61 -40.05 -1.66
C ASP A 526 33.04 -40.77 -0.43
N ILE A 527 31.80 -40.44 -0.03
CA ILE A 527 31.16 -41.07 1.13
C ILE A 527 30.95 -42.58 0.90
N LEU A 528 30.54 -42.98 -0.30
CA LEU A 528 30.29 -44.40 -0.64
C LEU A 528 31.59 -45.23 -0.68
N GLU A 529 32.69 -44.64 -1.18
CA GLU A 529 34.02 -45.25 -1.21
C GLU A 529 34.59 -45.41 0.21
N GLU A 530 34.53 -44.36 1.03
CA GLU A 530 34.93 -44.37 2.44
C GLU A 530 34.10 -45.39 3.26
N SER A 531 32.85 -45.64 2.87
CA SER A 531 31.94 -46.60 3.52
C SER A 531 32.12 -48.07 3.09
N LYS A 532 33.08 -48.37 2.18
CA LYS A 532 33.30 -49.72 1.60
C LYS A 532 32.04 -50.36 0.97
N VAL A 533 31.13 -49.55 0.43
CA VAL A 533 29.94 -50.04 -0.27
C VAL A 533 30.33 -50.34 -1.72
N ARG A 534 30.77 -51.57 -2.01
CA ARG A 534 30.90 -52.05 -3.39
C ARG A 534 29.51 -52.17 -4.02
N ILE A 535 29.22 -51.28 -4.97
CA ILE A 535 28.01 -51.34 -5.80
C ILE A 535 28.29 -52.32 -6.95
N ARG A 536 27.43 -53.33 -7.15
CA ARG A 536 27.48 -54.18 -8.35
C ARG A 536 27.16 -53.29 -9.55
N LYS A 537 28.07 -53.27 -10.54
CA LYS A 537 27.82 -52.70 -11.87
C LYS A 537 26.64 -53.47 -12.47
N ASN A 538 25.56 -52.76 -12.81
CA ASN A 538 24.64 -53.16 -13.87
C ASN A 538 24.86 -52.21 -15.03
#